data_AF-X1EBN4-F1
#
_entry.id   AF-X1EBN4-F1
#
_cell.length_a   1.000
_cell.length_b   1.000
_cell.length_c   1.000
_cell.angle_alpha   90.00
_cell.angle_beta   90.00
_cell.angle_gamma   90.00
#
_symmetry.space_group_name_H-M   'P 1'
#
loop_
_entity.id
_entity.type
_entity.pdbx_description
1 polymer ?
#
loop_
_entity_poly.entity_id
_entity_poly.type
_entity_poly.pdbx_seq_one_letter_code
_entity_poly.pdbx_strand_id
1 'polypeptide(L)'
;DGNWEIYRMNSDGSNKKRLTFNAAVSDWHVTTHPFFDEIIYESGPPGREDIYVMDYEGQNSRKISQDNRRKRIPVISPNADIIAFVSYEGGGDDKHREIFTMTYYGEGIKDITKNQNREDSHPSFSPDGKLIAYHTEDGRGNDSIMIMNPDGTDKKVIYTSSDMNWDPVFLYEIIED
;
A
#
# COMPACT_ATOMS: atom_id res chain seq x y z
N ASP A 1 24.63 -1.23 1.41
CA ASP A 1 24.37 -2.67 1.66
C ASP A 1 23.75 -3.34 0.44
N GLY A 2 23.06 -2.63 -0.44
CA GLY A 2 22.64 -3.16 -1.75
C GLY A 2 21.19 -3.65 -1.79
N ASN A 3 20.50 -3.57 -0.65
CA ASN A 3 19.05 -3.65 -0.49
C ASN A 3 18.43 -2.24 -0.46
N TRP A 4 17.11 -2.20 -0.42
CA TRP A 4 16.35 -0.95 -0.34
C TRP A 4 16.07 -0.58 1.11
N GLU A 5 16.10 0.72 1.38
CA GLU A 5 16.09 1.27 2.72
C GLU A 5 15.31 2.58 2.71
N ILE A 6 14.71 2.93 3.85
CA ILE A 6 13.92 4.14 4.00
C ILE A 6 14.83 5.30 4.38
N TYR A 7 14.65 6.41 3.69
CA TYR A 7 15.31 7.67 3.97
C TYR A 7 14.26 8.77 4.12
N ARG A 8 14.58 9.76 4.95
CA ARG A 8 13.88 11.04 4.99
C ARG A 8 14.82 12.16 4.60
N MET A 9 14.27 13.23 4.06
CA MET A 9 14.97 14.44 3.68
C MET A 9 13.97 15.59 3.58
N ASN A 10 14.46 16.82 3.62
CA ASN A 10 13.66 17.99 3.27
C ASN A 10 13.28 17.96 1.80
N SER A 11 12.19 18.64 1.43
CA SER A 11 11.73 18.74 0.05
C SER A 11 12.73 19.41 -0.90
N ASP A 12 13.64 20.23 -0.36
CA ASP A 12 14.73 20.87 -1.09
C ASP A 12 15.96 19.97 -1.32
N GLY A 13 15.95 18.75 -0.82
CA GLY A 13 17.08 17.83 -0.93
C GLY A 13 17.96 17.69 0.31
N SER A 14 17.84 18.62 1.26
CA SER A 14 18.73 18.72 2.41
C SER A 14 18.36 17.75 3.54
N ASN A 15 19.22 17.63 4.56
CA ASN A 15 18.99 16.83 5.77
C ASN A 15 18.64 15.36 5.50
N LYS A 16 19.26 14.74 4.49
CA LYS A 16 19.10 13.32 4.20
C LYS A 16 19.53 12.47 5.40
N LYS A 17 18.60 11.70 5.94
CA LYS A 17 18.80 10.75 7.04
C LYS A 17 18.26 9.37 6.64
N ARG A 18 19.08 8.34 6.82
CA ARG A 18 18.67 6.93 6.70
C ARG A 18 17.91 6.52 7.95
N LEU A 19 16.77 5.84 7.81
CA LEU A 19 15.89 5.43 8.90
C LEU A 19 15.97 3.92 9.19
N THR A 20 16.15 3.09 8.17
CA THR A 20 16.28 1.64 8.32
C THR A 20 17.69 1.17 7.96
N PHE A 21 18.13 0.05 8.54
CA PHE A 21 19.53 -0.42 8.44
C PHE A 21 19.66 -1.94 8.23
N ASN A 22 18.60 -2.61 7.78
CA ASN A 22 18.53 -4.06 7.82
C ASN A 22 19.04 -4.71 6.53
N ALA A 23 20.32 -5.04 6.50
CA ALA A 23 20.99 -5.64 5.34
C ALA A 23 20.40 -6.98 4.84
N ALA A 24 19.51 -7.64 5.60
CA ALA A 24 18.92 -8.92 5.23
C ALA A 24 17.56 -8.81 4.52
N VAL A 25 16.91 -7.64 4.55
CA VAL A 25 15.57 -7.42 3.98
C VAL A 25 15.54 -6.13 3.19
N SER A 26 14.55 -5.94 2.32
CA SER A 26 14.33 -4.64 1.69
C SER A 26 13.16 -3.95 2.33
N ASP A 27 13.30 -2.65 2.59
CA ASP A 27 12.25 -1.79 3.13
C ASP A 27 11.68 -0.89 2.01
N TRP A 28 10.40 -1.05 1.70
CA TRP A 28 9.73 -0.47 0.52
C TRP A 28 8.42 0.23 0.89
N HIS A 29 7.84 0.92 -0.11
CA HIS A 29 6.47 1.44 -0.10
C HIS A 29 6.08 2.15 1.19
N VAL A 30 6.60 3.36 1.34
CA VAL A 30 6.36 4.22 2.51
C VAL A 30 5.05 4.98 2.35
N THR A 31 4.26 5.03 3.43
CA THR A 31 3.21 6.03 3.65
C THR A 31 3.35 6.62 5.06
N THR A 32 2.84 7.82 5.27
CA THR A 32 2.90 8.51 6.57
C THR A 32 1.54 8.54 7.25
N HIS A 33 1.50 8.37 8.56
CA HIS A 33 0.28 8.54 9.34
C HIS A 33 -0.18 10.02 9.29
N PRO A 34 -1.47 10.32 9.03
CA PRO A 34 -1.90 11.71 8.77
C PRO A 34 -1.96 12.59 10.03
N PHE A 35 -1.96 11.99 11.23
CA PHE A 35 -2.09 12.71 12.51
C PHE A 35 -0.91 12.56 13.48
N PHE A 36 0.01 11.64 13.20
CA PHE A 36 1.12 11.31 14.10
C PHE A 36 2.40 11.23 13.29
N ASP A 37 3.53 11.50 13.93
CA ASP A 37 4.86 11.40 13.34
C ASP A 37 5.30 9.93 13.23
N GLU A 38 4.56 9.16 12.44
CA GLU A 38 4.75 7.72 12.23
C GLU A 38 4.81 7.39 10.73
N ILE A 39 5.67 6.42 10.41
CA ILE A 39 5.91 5.91 9.06
C ILE A 39 5.43 4.47 9.01
N ILE A 40 4.59 4.16 8.03
CA ILE A 40 4.09 2.82 7.72
C ILE A 40 4.82 2.35 6.46
N TYR A 41 5.30 1.11 6.46
CA TYR A 41 6.11 0.60 5.37
C TYR A 41 6.07 -0.92 5.25
N GLU A 42 6.51 -1.42 4.11
CA GLU A 42 6.72 -2.83 3.83
C GLU A 42 8.13 -3.25 4.27
N SER A 43 8.24 -4.36 5.01
CA SER A 43 9.53 -4.96 5.39
C SER A 43 9.40 -6.47 5.54
N GLY A 44 10.49 -7.19 5.29
CA GLY A 44 10.58 -8.64 5.51
C GLY A 44 11.38 -9.36 4.43
N PRO A 45 11.67 -10.65 4.62
CA PRO A 45 12.37 -11.43 3.62
C PRO A 45 11.50 -11.58 2.36
N PRO A 46 12.10 -11.70 1.15
CA PRO A 46 11.36 -11.83 -0.09
C PRO A 46 10.31 -12.96 -0.03
N GLY A 47 9.07 -12.63 -0.39
CA GLY A 47 7.93 -13.55 -0.38
C GLY A 47 7.22 -13.68 0.97
N ARG A 48 7.72 -13.03 2.03
CA ARG A 48 7.14 -13.02 3.39
C ARG A 48 7.19 -11.63 4.03
N GLU A 49 7.07 -10.60 3.20
CA GLU A 49 6.97 -9.21 3.60
C GLU A 49 5.70 -8.98 4.42
N ASP A 50 5.79 -8.07 5.37
CA ASP A 50 4.76 -7.65 6.29
C ASP A 50 4.75 -6.12 6.39
N ILE A 51 3.72 -5.58 7.06
CA ILE A 51 3.56 -4.14 7.24
C ILE A 51 4.07 -3.77 8.63
N TYR A 52 4.96 -2.79 8.66
CA TYR A 52 5.61 -2.27 9.85
C TYR A 52 5.25 -0.80 10.06
N VAL A 53 5.38 -0.37 11.31
CA VAL A 53 5.31 1.04 11.72
C VAL A 53 6.58 1.39 12.49
N MET A 54 7.10 2.58 12.26
CA MET A 54 8.16 3.19 13.05
C MET A 54 7.85 4.66 13.30
N ASP A 55 8.51 5.28 14.27
CA ASP A 55 8.43 6.74 14.42
C ASP A 55 9.19 7.47 13.31
N TYR A 56 8.92 8.77 13.17
CA TYR A 56 9.54 9.63 12.16
C TYR A 56 11.07 9.66 12.26
N GLU A 57 11.65 9.39 13.43
CA GLU A 57 13.10 9.34 13.66
C GLU A 57 13.74 8.01 13.26
N GLY A 58 12.95 7.03 12.82
CA GLY A 58 13.38 5.68 12.44
C GLY A 58 13.53 4.73 13.62
N GLN A 59 13.00 5.08 14.79
CA GLN A 59 13.05 4.25 15.99
C GLN A 59 11.72 3.52 16.20
N ASN A 60 11.69 2.62 17.19
CA ASN A 60 10.49 1.90 17.61
C ASN A 60 9.78 1.12 16.49
N SER A 61 10.55 0.61 15.53
CA SER A 61 10.04 -0.25 14.46
C SER A 61 9.34 -1.49 15.04
N ARG A 62 8.10 -1.73 14.59
CA ARG A 62 7.29 -2.88 14.99
C ARG A 62 6.41 -3.36 13.83
N LYS A 63 6.29 -4.68 13.69
CA LYS A 63 5.31 -5.31 12.78
C LYS A 63 3.90 -5.03 13.29
N ILE A 64 2.99 -4.63 12.40
CA ILE A 64 1.56 -4.42 12.73
C ILE A 64 0.66 -5.45 12.06
N SER A 65 1.00 -5.94 10.88
CA SER A 65 0.19 -6.94 10.20
C SER A 65 0.21 -8.28 10.94
N GLN A 66 -0.90 -9.00 10.86
CA GLN A 66 -1.06 -10.33 11.45
C GLN A 66 -1.06 -11.39 10.34
N ASP A 67 -1.16 -12.69 10.69
CA ASP A 67 -1.12 -13.85 9.78
C ASP A 67 0.19 -14.05 8.99
N ASN A 68 0.22 -15.10 8.15
CA ASN A 68 1.40 -15.55 7.39
C ASN A 68 1.36 -15.20 5.89
N ARG A 69 0.33 -14.49 5.39
CA ARG A 69 0.29 -14.06 3.99
C ARG A 69 1.32 -12.95 3.77
N ARG A 70 1.87 -12.89 2.56
CA ARG A 70 2.74 -11.79 2.14
C ARG A 70 1.92 -10.50 1.99
N LYS A 71 2.43 -9.37 2.46
CA LYS A 71 1.73 -8.07 2.47
C LYS A 71 2.66 -6.97 1.97
N ARG A 72 2.17 -6.16 1.05
CA ARG A 72 2.96 -5.17 0.31
C ARG A 72 2.16 -3.91 0.03
N ILE A 73 2.86 -2.84 -0.30
CA ILE A 73 2.26 -1.57 -0.79
C ILE A 73 1.16 -1.05 0.16
N PRO A 74 1.49 -0.74 1.44
CA PRO A 74 0.50 -0.21 2.37
C PRO A 74 0.16 1.25 2.04
N VAL A 75 -1.12 1.59 2.14
CA VAL A 75 -1.64 2.97 2.13
C VAL A 75 -2.61 3.17 3.28
N ILE A 76 -2.51 4.28 4.00
CA ILE A 76 -3.41 4.61 5.11
C ILE A 76 -4.52 5.56 4.65
N SER A 77 -5.72 5.37 5.18
CA SER A 77 -6.85 6.25 4.90
C SER A 77 -6.62 7.66 5.48
N PRO A 78 -7.22 8.72 4.90
CA PRO A 78 -7.03 10.09 5.38
C PRO A 78 -7.49 10.31 6.83
N ASN A 79 -8.44 9.51 7.31
CA ASN A 79 -8.90 9.51 8.71
C ASN A 79 -8.10 8.57 9.62
N ALA A 80 -6.99 7.99 9.16
CA ALA A 80 -6.10 7.09 9.89
C ALA A 80 -6.67 5.76 10.40
N ASP A 81 -7.95 5.44 10.16
CA ASP A 81 -8.56 4.26 10.76
C ASP A 81 -8.22 2.94 10.04
N ILE A 82 -7.94 3.00 8.73
CA ILE A 82 -7.80 1.82 7.87
C ILE A 82 -6.49 1.90 7.08
N ILE A 83 -5.79 0.77 7.00
CA ILE A 83 -4.70 0.55 6.03
C ILE A 83 -5.21 -0.41 4.96
N ALA A 84 -5.12 0.00 3.70
CA ALA A 84 -5.26 -0.88 2.55
C ALA A 84 -3.88 -1.36 2.08
N PHE A 85 -3.79 -2.59 1.59
CA PHE A 85 -2.52 -3.19 1.17
C PHE A 85 -2.77 -4.33 0.19
N VAL A 86 -1.72 -4.76 -0.52
CA VAL A 86 -1.75 -5.92 -1.40
C VAL A 86 -1.37 -7.17 -0.61
N SER A 87 -2.16 -8.23 -0.72
CA SER A 87 -1.87 -9.54 -0.13
C SER A 87 -1.89 -10.63 -1.18
N TYR A 88 -1.03 -11.65 -1.01
CA TYR A 88 -0.82 -12.70 -2.00
C TYR A 88 -1.31 -14.05 -1.46
N GLU A 89 -1.98 -14.83 -2.29
CA GLU A 89 -2.30 -16.22 -1.98
C GLU A 89 -1.13 -17.15 -2.36
N GLY A 90 -0.72 -18.05 -1.47
CA GLY A 90 0.35 -19.01 -1.74
C GLY A 90 1.75 -18.39 -1.66
N GLY A 91 2.26 -18.24 -0.44
CA GLY A 91 3.52 -17.53 -0.13
C GLY A 91 4.72 -17.90 -1.00
N GLY A 92 5.04 -17.03 -1.96
CA GLY A 92 6.29 -17.07 -2.72
C GLY A 92 6.21 -16.42 -4.10
N ASP A 93 5.08 -16.55 -4.79
CA ASP A 93 4.94 -16.08 -6.17
C ASP A 93 4.18 -14.74 -6.23
N ASP A 94 4.47 -13.90 -7.24
CA ASP A 94 3.78 -12.62 -7.47
C ASP A 94 2.38 -12.77 -8.10
N LYS A 95 1.64 -13.82 -7.70
CA LYS A 95 0.32 -14.18 -8.24
C LYS A 95 -0.74 -14.12 -7.16
N HIS A 96 -2.00 -14.06 -7.60
CA HIS A 96 -3.18 -13.99 -6.75
C HIS A 96 -3.11 -12.82 -5.76
N ARG A 97 -2.75 -11.66 -6.30
CA ARG A 97 -2.73 -10.37 -5.61
C ARG A 97 -4.15 -9.85 -5.50
N GLU A 98 -4.53 -9.54 -4.28
CA GLU A 98 -5.81 -8.96 -3.94
C GLU A 98 -5.58 -7.79 -2.98
N ILE A 99 -6.54 -6.87 -2.90
CA ILE A 99 -6.49 -5.74 -1.99
C ILE A 99 -7.20 -6.12 -0.71
N PHE A 100 -6.45 -6.02 0.38
CA PHE A 100 -6.91 -6.25 1.72
C PHE A 100 -6.96 -4.94 2.48
N THR A 101 -7.74 -4.94 3.56
CA THR A 101 -7.75 -3.86 4.55
C THR A 101 -7.59 -4.41 5.95
N MET A 102 -7.03 -3.59 6.83
CA MET A 102 -6.97 -3.82 8.27
C MET A 102 -7.10 -2.49 9.00
N THR A 103 -7.40 -2.51 10.30
CA THR A 103 -7.27 -1.30 11.13
C THR A 103 -5.81 -0.85 11.19
N TYR A 104 -5.56 0.40 11.58
CA TYR A 104 -4.19 0.88 11.82
C TYR A 104 -3.37 -0.04 12.77
N TYR A 105 -4.05 -0.67 13.72
CA TYR A 105 -3.44 -1.60 14.68
C TYR A 105 -3.29 -3.04 14.17
N GLY A 106 -3.62 -3.29 12.89
CA GLY A 106 -3.47 -4.59 12.25
C GLY A 106 -4.61 -5.58 12.48
N GLU A 107 -5.75 -5.11 12.99
CA GLU A 107 -6.90 -5.95 13.28
C GLU A 107 -7.85 -6.04 12.09
N GLY A 108 -8.68 -7.09 12.04
CA GLY A 108 -9.78 -7.17 11.08
C GLY A 108 -9.34 -7.30 9.62
N ILE A 109 -8.20 -7.96 9.36
CA ILE A 109 -7.70 -8.24 8.01
C ILE A 109 -8.82 -8.87 7.17
N LYS A 110 -9.20 -8.20 6.08
CA LYS A 110 -10.24 -8.65 5.15
C LYS A 110 -9.86 -8.37 3.70
N ASP A 111 -10.16 -9.33 2.84
CA ASP A 111 -10.13 -9.17 1.38
C ASP A 111 -11.34 -8.34 0.95
N ILE A 112 -11.09 -7.21 0.27
CA ILE A 112 -12.14 -6.32 -0.22
C ILE A 112 -12.35 -6.40 -1.74
N THR A 113 -11.38 -6.94 -2.49
CA THR A 113 -11.53 -7.16 -3.93
C THR A 113 -12.27 -8.47 -4.21
N LYS A 114 -11.91 -9.55 -3.52
CA LYS A 114 -12.53 -10.89 -3.62
C LYS A 114 -12.64 -11.39 -5.05
N ASN A 115 -11.62 -11.12 -5.85
CA ASN A 115 -11.59 -11.57 -7.22
C ASN A 115 -11.11 -13.03 -7.31
N GLN A 116 -11.45 -13.69 -8.42
CA GLN A 116 -11.06 -15.09 -8.67
C GLN A 116 -10.06 -15.23 -9.81
N ASN A 117 -10.05 -14.26 -10.73
CA ASN A 117 -9.31 -14.34 -12.00
C ASN A 117 -8.67 -12.99 -12.36
N ARG A 118 -8.46 -12.12 -11.38
CA ARG A 118 -7.83 -10.82 -11.56
C ARG A 118 -6.69 -10.66 -10.57
N GLU A 119 -5.76 -9.80 -10.88
CA GLU A 119 -4.67 -9.43 -9.98
C GLU A 119 -4.83 -7.95 -9.65
N ASP A 120 -5.11 -7.65 -8.39
CA ASP A 120 -5.37 -6.29 -7.93
C ASP A 120 -4.20 -5.77 -7.09
N SER A 121 -3.82 -4.53 -7.35
CA SER A 121 -2.62 -3.96 -6.74
C SER A 121 -2.67 -2.44 -6.65
N HIS A 122 -1.69 -1.86 -5.97
CA HIS A 122 -1.45 -0.42 -5.86
C HIS A 122 -2.72 0.37 -5.45
N PRO A 123 -3.30 0.06 -4.27
CA PRO A 123 -4.44 0.79 -3.76
C PRO A 123 -4.07 2.24 -3.44
N SER A 124 -5.02 3.16 -3.61
CA SER A 124 -4.90 4.57 -3.19
C SER A 124 -6.25 5.09 -2.71
N PHE A 125 -6.28 5.73 -1.53
CA PHE A 125 -7.50 6.34 -1.01
C PHE A 125 -7.79 7.69 -1.69
N SER A 126 -9.06 8.00 -1.89
CA SER A 126 -9.49 9.37 -2.20
C SER A 126 -9.21 10.29 -1.01
N PRO A 127 -9.01 11.61 -1.23
CA PRO A 127 -8.72 12.56 -0.13
C PRO A 127 -9.82 12.62 0.93
N ASP A 128 -11.07 12.37 0.55
CA ASP A 128 -12.21 12.30 1.46
C ASP A 128 -12.42 10.90 2.07
N GLY A 129 -11.56 9.93 1.75
CA GLY A 129 -11.58 8.56 2.25
C GLY A 129 -12.75 7.71 1.75
N LYS A 130 -13.60 8.20 0.86
CA LYS A 130 -14.81 7.49 0.41
C LYS A 130 -14.57 6.47 -0.69
N LEU A 131 -13.45 6.54 -1.38
CA LEU A 131 -13.10 5.64 -2.47
C LEU A 131 -11.68 5.10 -2.30
N ILE A 132 -11.46 3.92 -2.87
CA ILE A 132 -10.16 3.35 -3.15
C ILE A 132 -10.05 3.20 -4.66
N ALA A 133 -9.04 3.81 -5.27
CA ALA A 133 -8.61 3.51 -6.64
C ALA A 133 -7.56 2.40 -6.60
N TYR A 134 -7.54 1.57 -7.63
CA TYR A 134 -6.56 0.48 -7.73
C TYR A 134 -6.34 0.00 -9.16
N HIS A 135 -5.18 -0.59 -9.39
CA HIS A 135 -4.85 -1.31 -10.61
C HIS A 135 -5.43 -2.73 -10.58
N THR A 136 -5.99 -3.19 -11.69
CA THR A 136 -6.43 -4.58 -11.90
C THR A 136 -5.97 -5.07 -13.28
N GLU A 137 -5.51 -6.31 -13.38
CA GLU A 137 -5.32 -7.02 -14.65
C GLU A 137 -6.23 -8.25 -14.75
N ASP A 138 -6.70 -8.58 -15.95
CA ASP A 138 -7.67 -9.66 -16.19
C ASP A 138 -7.04 -11.01 -16.61
N GLY A 139 -5.70 -11.12 -16.52
CA GLY A 139 -4.95 -12.30 -16.95
C GLY A 139 -4.89 -12.51 -18.47
N ARG A 140 -5.46 -11.59 -19.26
CA ARG A 140 -5.43 -11.59 -20.73
C ARG A 140 -4.57 -10.45 -21.29
N GLY A 141 -3.84 -9.76 -20.41
CA GLY A 141 -2.99 -8.63 -20.76
C GLY A 141 -3.75 -7.30 -20.85
N ASN A 142 -4.95 -7.18 -20.27
CA ASN A 142 -5.63 -5.89 -20.13
C ASN A 142 -5.47 -5.36 -18.71
N ASP A 143 -4.84 -4.19 -18.60
CA ASP A 143 -4.74 -3.42 -17.37
C ASP A 143 -5.94 -2.46 -17.28
N SER A 144 -6.45 -2.24 -16.07
CA SER A 144 -7.52 -1.28 -15.82
C SER A 144 -7.32 -0.57 -14.49
N ILE A 145 -7.83 0.66 -14.42
CA ILE A 145 -8.00 1.38 -13.17
C ILE A 145 -9.45 1.25 -12.74
N MET A 146 -9.64 0.77 -11.51
CA MET A 146 -10.93 0.62 -10.88
C MET A 146 -11.03 1.53 -9.66
N ILE A 147 -12.26 1.84 -9.27
CA ILE A 147 -12.61 2.39 -7.96
C ILE A 147 -13.60 1.51 -7.23
N MET A 148 -13.61 1.59 -5.91
CA MET A 148 -14.60 0.96 -5.03
C MET A 148 -14.74 1.75 -3.72
N ASN A 149 -15.79 1.45 -2.96
CA ASN A 149 -15.87 1.89 -1.56
C ASN A 149 -14.83 1.15 -0.70
N PRO A 150 -14.35 1.72 0.42
CA PRO A 150 -13.38 1.07 1.32
C PRO A 150 -13.79 -0.28 1.91
N ASP A 151 -15.08 -0.62 1.87
CA ASP A 151 -15.60 -1.92 2.29
C ASP A 151 -15.60 -2.98 1.17
N GLY A 152 -15.22 -2.59 -0.05
CA GLY A 152 -15.18 -3.44 -1.25
C GLY A 152 -16.43 -3.40 -2.11
N THR A 153 -17.44 -2.58 -1.76
CA THR A 153 -18.67 -2.42 -2.54
C THR A 153 -18.51 -1.40 -3.68
N ASP A 154 -19.50 -1.31 -4.58
CA ASP A 154 -19.56 -0.35 -5.67
C ASP A 154 -18.34 -0.30 -6.61
N LYS A 155 -17.77 -1.46 -6.91
CA LYS A 155 -16.66 -1.61 -7.86
C LYS A 155 -17.03 -1.08 -9.26
N LYS A 156 -16.24 -0.16 -9.80
CA LYS A 156 -16.42 0.43 -11.14
C LYS A 156 -15.09 0.55 -11.85
N VAL A 157 -15.08 0.22 -13.15
CA VAL A 157 -13.94 0.50 -14.03
C VAL A 157 -14.01 1.98 -14.44
N ILE A 158 -12.90 2.70 -14.27
CA ILE A 158 -12.76 4.10 -14.73
C ILE A 158 -12.02 4.15 -16.06
N TYR A 159 -11.02 3.29 -16.24
CA TYR A 159 -10.17 3.31 -17.41
C TYR A 159 -9.67 1.89 -17.71
N THR A 160 -9.55 1.56 -18.99
CA THR A 160 -8.99 0.31 -19.49
C THR A 160 -8.02 0.64 -20.61
N SER A 161 -6.85 0.02 -20.60
CA SER A 161 -5.87 0.14 -21.67
C SER A 161 -5.31 -1.23 -22.05
N SER A 162 -4.76 -1.32 -23.25
CA SER A 162 -3.86 -2.41 -23.66
C SER A 162 -2.41 -2.19 -23.21
N ASP A 163 -2.10 -1.00 -22.70
CA ASP A 163 -0.80 -0.65 -22.12
C ASP A 163 -0.84 -0.77 -20.59
N MET A 164 0.32 -1.00 -19.97
CA MET A 164 0.44 -1.12 -18.52
C MET A 164 0.06 0.20 -17.81
N ASN A 165 -0.84 0.14 -16.84
CA ASN A 165 -1.19 1.28 -15.98
C ASN A 165 -1.05 0.91 -14.52
N TRP A 166 -0.01 1.42 -13.87
CA TRP A 166 0.28 1.16 -12.46
C TRP A 166 0.11 2.41 -11.62
N ASP A 167 -0.06 2.23 -10.30
CA ASP A 167 -0.07 3.30 -9.29
C ASP A 167 -1.06 4.45 -9.52
N PRO A 168 -2.37 4.17 -9.62
CA PRO A 168 -3.35 5.25 -9.65
C PRO A 168 -3.30 6.04 -8.33
N VAL A 169 -3.30 7.37 -8.44
CA VAL A 169 -3.43 8.28 -7.30
C VAL A 169 -4.54 9.28 -7.56
N PHE A 170 -5.31 9.61 -6.52
CA PHE A 170 -6.21 10.75 -6.59
C PHE A 170 -5.40 12.05 -6.48
N LEU A 171 -5.65 12.99 -7.39
CA LEU A 171 -5.08 14.33 -7.31
C LEU A 171 -6.00 15.26 -6.51
N TYR A 172 -5.39 16.19 -5.79
CA TYR A 172 -6.06 17.34 -5.22
C TYR A 172 -6.18 18.43 -6.28
N GLU A 173 -7.33 19.10 -6.33
CA GLU A 173 -7.47 20.41 -6.96
C GLU A 173 -7.79 21.40 -5.85
N ILE A 174 -6.85 22.30 -5.56
CA ILE A 174 -7.14 23.47 -4.72
C ILE A 174 -7.79 24.48 -5.65
N ILE A 175 -9.12 24.60 -5.56
CA ILE A 175 -9.82 25.71 -6.18
C ILE A 175 -9.62 26.89 -5.24
N GLU A 176 -8.69 27.79 -5.57
CA GLU A 176 -8.60 29.09 -4.92
C GLU A 176 -9.78 29.94 -5.42
N ASP A 177 -10.64 30.40 -4.49
CA ASP A 177 -11.68 31.42 -4.74
C ASP A 177 -11.07 32.83 -4.77
#